data_AF-A0AAN6W0Q1-F1
#
_entry.id   AF-A0AAN6W0Q1-F1
#
_cell.length_a   1.000
_cell.length_b   1.000
_cell.length_c   1.000
_cell.angle_alpha   90.00
_cell.angle_beta   90.00
_cell.angle_gamma   90.00
#
_symmetry.space_group_name_H-M   'P 1'
#
loop_
_entity.id
_entity.type
_entity.pdbx_description
1 polymer ?
#
loop_
_entity_poly.entity_id
_entity_poly.type
_entity_poly.pdbx_seq_one_letter_code
_entity_poly.pdbx_strand_id
1 'polypeptide(L)'
;MRVTILLAFATLGLAGAVGKGGPEGGRGGSPGKGHGRPQPPKNTPKVCNPHNNCNREILGLGRRSVALETRSADCSEYLKVTVTGAQRTWTETIYTTSGQIATTPTQAPVITAAPKPVPTYADECRRDDDYASACGCLGVNATTTTVRAPPAYEYHFGPAENCDLIAVREIPECAHECFNTLTPQWGCTGIRDMECQCGVNFQPIAMAMGECVLERCTQQEYNAVYPAGLNACRCAAVSANLPQPTIIL
;
A
#
# COMPACT_ATOMS: atom_id res chain seq x y z
N MET A 1 31.53 4.11 -0.60
CA MET A 1 30.97 3.80 0.73
C MET A 1 29.53 3.39 0.53
N ARG A 2 29.16 2.15 0.91
CA ARG A 2 27.80 1.63 0.79
C ARG A 2 27.03 2.06 2.04
N VAL A 3 26.01 2.91 1.88
CA VAL A 3 25.13 3.32 2.97
C VAL A 3 23.97 2.32 3.03
N THR A 4 24.01 1.46 4.03
CA THR A 4 22.93 0.55 4.38
C THR A 4 21.91 1.32 5.21
N ILE A 5 20.72 1.58 4.66
CA ILE A 5 19.60 2.20 5.39
C ILE A 5 18.90 1.10 6.20
N LEU A 6 19.16 1.10 7.52
CA LEU A 6 18.44 0.29 8.50
C LEU A 6 17.08 0.95 8.81
N LEU A 7 16.01 0.38 8.28
CA LEU A 7 14.64 0.69 8.69
C LEU A 7 14.34 -0.02 10.02
N ALA A 8 14.41 0.72 11.13
CA ALA A 8 13.93 0.26 12.43
C ALA A 8 12.40 0.42 12.50
N PHE A 9 11.68 -0.70 12.60
CA PHE A 9 10.26 -0.72 12.90
C PHE A 9 10.06 -0.59 14.41
N ALA A 10 9.55 0.55 14.86
CA ALA A 10 9.06 0.74 16.22
C ALA A 10 7.72 -0.02 16.37
N THR A 11 7.75 -1.10 17.15
CA THR A 11 6.54 -1.79 17.62
C THR A 11 5.97 -1.04 18.82
N LEU A 12 4.86 -0.34 18.62
CA LEU A 12 3.99 0.10 19.70
C LEU A 12 3.07 -1.05 20.10
N GLY A 13 3.33 -1.62 21.27
CA GLY A 13 2.34 -2.39 22.02
C GLY A 13 1.60 -1.47 22.99
N LEU A 14 0.32 -1.78 23.24
CA LEU A 14 -0.48 -1.55 24.46
C LEU A 14 -1.79 -2.35 24.25
N ALA A 15 -1.98 -3.44 24.99
CA ALA A 15 -2.85 -3.54 26.19
C ALA A 15 -4.33 -3.19 25.87
N GLY A 16 -5.37 -3.97 26.12
CA GLY A 16 -5.61 -5.05 27.08
C GLY A 16 -7.02 -4.78 27.63
N ALA A 17 -7.98 -5.71 27.48
CA ALA A 17 -9.27 -5.61 28.17
C ALA A 17 -9.87 -7.01 28.43
N VAL A 18 -9.69 -7.40 29.69
CA VAL A 18 -10.52 -8.23 30.59
C VAL A 18 -11.89 -8.73 30.07
N GLY A 19 -12.15 -10.01 30.32
CA GLY A 19 -13.43 -10.68 30.08
C GLY A 19 -14.46 -10.60 31.21
N LYS A 20 -15.66 -11.13 30.93
CA LYS A 20 -16.67 -11.57 31.92
C LYS A 20 -17.53 -12.68 31.31
N GLY A 21 -17.86 -13.68 32.12
CA GLY A 21 -18.51 -14.94 31.75
C GLY A 21 -20.02 -14.89 31.45
N GLY A 22 -20.56 -16.06 31.07
CA GLY A 22 -21.95 -16.34 30.63
C GLY A 22 -23.04 -16.27 31.71
N PRO A 23 -24.22 -16.93 31.59
CA PRO A 23 -24.49 -18.20 30.88
C PRO A 23 -25.79 -18.28 30.02
N GLU A 24 -25.93 -19.44 29.34
CA GLU A 24 -27.13 -20.19 28.86
C GLU A 24 -28.39 -19.52 28.27
N GLY A 25 -28.80 -20.07 27.10
CA GLY A 25 -30.20 -20.43 26.84
C GLY A 25 -30.83 -19.96 25.51
N GLY A 26 -31.37 -20.88 24.71
CA GLY A 26 -32.55 -20.60 23.88
C GLY A 26 -32.44 -20.81 22.37
N ARG A 27 -33.32 -21.70 21.87
CA ARG A 27 -33.51 -22.16 20.49
C ARG A 27 -34.02 -21.07 19.51
N GLY A 28 -33.62 -21.22 18.25
CA GLY A 28 -34.54 -21.15 17.10
C GLY A 28 -34.59 -19.85 16.30
N GLY A 29 -34.21 -19.92 15.02
CA GLY A 29 -34.57 -18.92 14.00
C GLY A 29 -33.53 -18.78 12.89
N SER A 30 -33.84 -19.28 11.68
CA SER A 30 -33.12 -18.93 10.45
C SER A 30 -33.17 -17.42 10.17
N PRO A 31 -32.09 -16.85 9.61
CA PRO A 31 -32.31 -16.07 8.39
C PRO A 31 -31.18 -16.17 7.35
N GLY A 32 -31.59 -16.04 6.08
CA GLY A 32 -30.92 -15.17 5.10
C GLY A 32 -29.58 -15.62 4.50
N LYS A 33 -29.60 -15.96 3.22
CA LYS A 33 -28.43 -16.06 2.34
C LYS A 33 -27.67 -14.72 2.31
N GLY A 34 -26.61 -14.60 3.09
CA GLY A 34 -25.59 -13.58 2.93
C GLY A 34 -24.42 -14.13 2.11
N HIS A 35 -24.02 -13.42 1.06
CA HIS A 35 -22.82 -13.71 0.27
C HIS A 35 -21.57 -13.51 1.14
N GLY A 36 -21.10 -14.59 1.77
CA GLY A 36 -19.89 -14.61 2.57
C GLY A 36 -18.63 -14.51 1.70
N ARG A 37 -17.73 -13.60 2.09
CA ARG A 37 -16.33 -13.52 1.64
C ARG A 37 -15.72 -14.94 1.56
N PRO A 38 -14.92 -15.28 0.53
CA PRO A 38 -14.25 -16.58 0.48
C PRO A 38 -13.45 -16.78 1.76
N GLN A 39 -13.87 -17.73 2.60
CA GLN A 39 -13.10 -18.08 3.78
C GLN A 39 -11.82 -18.78 3.30
N PRO A 40 -10.63 -18.43 3.83
CA PRO A 40 -9.44 -19.21 3.57
C PRO A 40 -9.74 -20.67 3.95
N PRO A 41 -9.35 -21.66 3.12
CA PRO A 41 -9.69 -23.05 3.36
C PRO A 41 -9.19 -23.46 4.75
N LYS A 42 -10.12 -23.97 5.57
CA LYS A 42 -9.80 -24.47 6.91
C LYS A 42 -8.83 -25.63 6.76
N ASN A 43 -7.66 -25.51 7.36
CA ASN A 43 -6.60 -26.51 7.31
C ASN A 43 -6.93 -27.68 8.26
N THR A 44 -7.88 -28.54 7.87
CA THR A 44 -8.07 -29.85 8.51
C THR A 44 -7.25 -30.90 7.77
N PRO A 45 -6.43 -31.71 8.46
CA PRO A 45 -5.68 -32.79 7.82
C PRO A 45 -6.66 -33.83 7.26
N LYS A 46 -6.99 -33.75 5.97
CA LYS A 46 -7.65 -34.86 5.27
C LYS A 46 -6.58 -35.93 5.04
N VAL A 47 -6.71 -37.06 5.71
CA VAL A 47 -5.89 -38.25 5.44
C VAL A 47 -6.07 -38.64 3.98
N CYS A 48 -4.95 -38.84 3.27
CA CYS A 48 -4.97 -39.22 1.87
C CYS A 48 -5.60 -40.59 1.69
N ASN A 49 -6.80 -40.61 1.14
CA ASN A 49 -7.54 -41.84 0.88
C ASN A 49 -7.30 -42.30 -0.57
N PRO A 50 -6.57 -43.40 -0.81
CA PRO A 50 -6.31 -43.91 -2.15
C PRO A 50 -7.56 -44.49 -2.84
N HIS A 51 -8.67 -44.69 -2.12
CA HIS A 51 -9.97 -45.09 -2.70
C HIS A 51 -10.83 -43.91 -3.17
N ASN A 52 -10.40 -42.67 -2.92
CA ASN A 52 -11.09 -41.49 -3.44
C ASN A 52 -10.69 -41.26 -4.91
N ASN A 53 -11.68 -41.20 -5.82
CA ASN A 53 -11.42 -41.01 -7.25
C ASN A 53 -10.64 -39.73 -7.56
N CYS A 54 -10.92 -38.62 -6.88
CA CYS A 54 -10.15 -37.38 -7.03
C CYS A 54 -8.69 -37.58 -6.61
N ASN A 55 -8.42 -38.23 -5.47
CA ASN A 55 -7.04 -38.53 -5.07
C ASN A 55 -6.33 -39.44 -6.09
N ARG A 56 -7.02 -40.43 -6.66
CA ARG A 56 -6.45 -41.30 -7.69
C ARG A 56 -6.12 -40.54 -8.98
N GLU A 57 -6.92 -39.54 -9.32
CA GLU A 57 -6.70 -38.65 -10.47
C GLU A 57 -5.63 -37.60 -10.24
N ILE A 58 -5.30 -37.23 -9.00
CA ILE A 58 -4.18 -36.30 -8.77
C ILE A 58 -2.87 -37.07 -8.56
N LEU A 59 -2.92 -38.22 -7.89
CA LEU A 59 -1.75 -39.05 -7.59
C LEU A 59 -1.28 -39.95 -8.75
N GLY A 60 -2.00 -39.99 -9.88
CA GLY A 60 -1.62 -40.83 -11.02
C GLY A 60 -1.88 -42.33 -10.84
N LEU A 61 -2.72 -42.72 -9.88
CA LEU A 61 -3.03 -44.12 -9.54
C LEU A 61 -4.11 -44.75 -10.45
N GLY A 62 -4.34 -44.17 -11.64
CA GLY A 62 -5.39 -44.53 -12.58
C GLY A 62 -4.91 -44.61 -14.02
N ARG A 63 -5.81 -44.92 -14.95
CA ARG A 63 -5.48 -45.13 -16.39
C ARG A 63 -5.34 -43.84 -17.20
N ARG A 64 -5.46 -42.65 -16.59
CA ARG A 64 -5.37 -41.36 -17.29
C ARG A 64 -3.92 -40.94 -17.49
N SER A 65 -3.60 -40.44 -18.68
CA SER A 65 -2.24 -40.24 -19.19
C SER A 65 -1.60 -38.87 -18.91
N VAL A 66 -2.16 -38.07 -17.99
CA VAL A 66 -1.53 -36.77 -17.63
C VAL A 66 -0.27 -37.02 -16.81
N ALA A 67 0.85 -36.43 -17.21
CA ALA A 67 2.12 -36.61 -16.51
C ALA A 67 2.05 -36.08 -15.06
N LEU A 68 2.84 -36.66 -14.16
CA LEU A 68 2.87 -36.25 -12.75
C LEU A 68 3.33 -34.80 -12.61
N GLU A 69 4.25 -34.37 -13.47
CA GLU A 69 4.78 -33.02 -13.57
C GLU A 69 3.67 -32.01 -13.92
N THR A 70 2.79 -32.35 -14.87
CA THR A 70 1.63 -31.53 -15.23
C THR A 70 0.67 -31.38 -14.05
N ARG A 71 0.33 -32.49 -13.37
CA ARG A 71 -0.54 -32.46 -12.18
C ARG A 71 0.07 -31.63 -11.06
N SER A 72 1.38 -31.75 -10.87
CA SER A 72 2.13 -30.98 -9.86
C SER A 72 2.14 -29.48 -10.17
N ALA A 73 2.29 -29.11 -11.46
CA ALA A 73 2.22 -27.73 -11.91
C ALA A 73 0.81 -27.14 -11.75
N ASP A 74 -0.21 -27.89 -12.16
CA ASP A 74 -1.61 -27.45 -12.03
C ASP A 74 -2.04 -27.33 -10.57
N CYS A 75 -1.59 -28.24 -9.70
CA CYS A 75 -1.78 -28.13 -8.25
C CYS A 75 -1.07 -26.91 -7.66
N SER A 76 0.16 -26.62 -8.09
CA SER A 76 0.94 -25.49 -7.59
C SER A 76 0.30 -24.15 -7.97
N GLU A 77 -0.25 -24.07 -9.19
CA GLU A 77 -0.94 -22.89 -9.68
C GLU A 77 -2.34 -22.73 -9.07
N TYR A 78 -3.07 -23.83 -8.85
CA TYR A 78 -4.39 -23.80 -8.20
C TYR A 78 -4.31 -23.40 -6.73
N LEU A 79 -3.32 -23.95 -6.00
CA LEU A 79 -3.10 -23.64 -4.58
C LEU A 79 -2.40 -22.29 -4.34
N LYS A 80 -2.13 -21.53 -5.40
CA LYS A 80 -1.56 -20.19 -5.30
C LYS A 80 -2.63 -19.19 -4.93
N VAL A 81 -2.54 -18.68 -3.71
CA VAL A 81 -3.43 -17.62 -3.23
C VAL A 81 -2.72 -16.29 -3.35
N THR A 82 -3.32 -15.35 -4.07
CA THR A 82 -2.86 -13.96 -4.07
C THR A 82 -3.69 -13.16 -3.07
N VAL A 83 -3.05 -12.62 -2.05
CA VAL A 83 -3.69 -11.72 -1.09
C VAL A 83 -3.23 -10.29 -1.37
N THR A 84 -4.19 -9.37 -1.44
CA THR A 84 -3.87 -7.95 -1.50
C THR A 84 -3.58 -7.47 -0.07
N GLY A 85 -2.37 -6.97 0.16
CA GLY A 85 -1.95 -6.39 1.44
C GLY A 85 -2.73 -5.12 1.79
N ALA A 86 -2.50 -4.59 3.00
CA ALA A 86 -3.14 -3.35 3.43
C ALA A 86 -2.86 -2.18 2.48
N GLN A 87 -3.88 -1.38 2.23
CA GLN A 87 -3.80 -0.17 1.42
C GLN A 87 -3.09 0.95 2.20
N ARG A 88 -2.20 1.68 1.53
CA ARG A 88 -1.61 2.92 2.07
C ARG A 88 -2.43 4.09 1.55
N THR A 89 -2.83 4.99 2.46
CA THR A 89 -3.49 6.24 2.11
C THR A 89 -2.46 7.35 2.11
N TRP A 90 -2.44 8.12 1.04
CA TRP A 90 -1.65 9.35 0.90
C TRP A 90 -2.59 10.54 0.81
N THR A 91 -2.22 11.62 1.47
CA THR A 91 -2.92 12.89 1.33
C THR A 91 -2.17 13.75 0.32
N GLU A 92 -2.87 14.22 -0.70
CA GLU A 92 -2.31 15.12 -1.70
C GLU A 92 -3.17 16.38 -1.81
N THR A 93 -2.55 17.54 -1.56
CA THR A 93 -3.19 18.83 -1.77
C THR A 93 -2.97 19.28 -3.21
N ILE A 94 -4.06 19.52 -3.92
CA ILE A 94 -4.06 20.05 -5.28
C ILE A 94 -4.51 21.50 -5.19
N TYR A 95 -3.62 22.41 -5.56
CA TYR A 95 -3.93 23.83 -5.66
C TYR A 95 -4.51 24.14 -7.04
N THR A 96 -5.53 24.98 -7.07
CA THR A 96 -6.14 25.48 -8.31
C THR A 96 -6.15 27.00 -8.31
N THR A 97 -6.03 27.60 -9.48
CA THR A 97 -6.36 29.03 -9.66
C THR A 97 -7.86 29.24 -9.45
N SER A 98 -8.23 30.41 -8.93
CA SER A 98 -9.63 30.79 -8.70
C SER A 98 -10.50 30.53 -9.94
N GLY A 99 -11.56 29.73 -9.77
CA GLY A 99 -12.53 29.40 -10.82
C GLY A 99 -12.31 28.07 -11.56
N GLN A 100 -11.28 27.28 -11.25
CA GLN A 100 -11.10 25.95 -11.83
C GLN A 100 -11.62 24.84 -10.91
N ILE A 101 -12.51 23.99 -11.44
CA ILE A 101 -12.95 22.76 -10.77
C ILE A 101 -11.82 21.74 -10.91
N ALA A 102 -11.25 21.33 -9.78
CA ALA A 102 -10.25 20.30 -9.78
C ALA A 102 -10.90 18.93 -10.05
N THR A 103 -10.46 18.26 -11.11
CA THR A 103 -10.85 16.87 -11.38
C THR A 103 -10.00 15.93 -10.54
N THR A 104 -10.64 15.10 -9.73
CA THR A 104 -9.98 13.99 -9.04
C THR A 104 -9.24 13.12 -10.07
N PRO A 105 -7.93 12.88 -9.91
CA PRO A 105 -7.22 11.92 -10.75
C PRO A 105 -7.93 10.56 -10.70
N THR A 106 -8.24 9.99 -11.87
CA THR A 106 -8.93 8.69 -11.93
C THR A 106 -8.00 7.60 -11.41
N GLN A 107 -8.38 6.94 -10.31
CA GLN A 107 -7.64 5.79 -9.79
C GLN A 107 -7.69 4.64 -10.80
N ALA A 108 -6.54 4.02 -11.07
CA ALA A 108 -6.47 2.84 -11.93
C ALA A 108 -7.26 1.67 -11.29
N PRO A 109 -8.05 0.90 -12.08
CA PRO A 109 -8.83 -0.20 -11.53
C PRO A 109 -7.94 -1.31 -10.96
N VAL A 110 -8.33 -1.85 -9.80
CA VAL A 110 -7.66 -3.00 -9.17
C VAL A 110 -8.21 -4.28 -9.79
N ILE A 111 -7.39 -4.99 -10.57
CA ILE A 111 -7.76 -6.31 -11.11
C ILE A 111 -7.25 -7.38 -10.15
N THR A 112 -8.16 -8.00 -9.40
CA THR A 112 -7.85 -9.24 -8.67
C THR A 112 -7.92 -10.41 -9.66
N ALA A 113 -6.81 -11.11 -9.88
CA ALA A 113 -6.81 -12.34 -10.67
C ALA A 113 -7.73 -13.37 -9.99
N ALA A 114 -8.74 -13.86 -10.72
CA ALA A 114 -9.59 -14.93 -10.22
C ALA A 114 -8.76 -16.22 -10.01
N PRO A 115 -9.11 -17.07 -9.03
CA PRO A 115 -8.50 -18.39 -8.89
C PRO A 115 -8.63 -19.18 -10.21
N LYS A 116 -7.60 -19.96 -10.56
CA LYS A 116 -7.71 -20.86 -11.71
C LYS A 116 -8.79 -21.93 -11.43
N PRO A 117 -9.62 -22.28 -12.42
CA PRO A 117 -10.58 -23.37 -12.27
C PRO A 117 -9.85 -24.72 -12.12
N VAL A 118 -10.54 -25.68 -11.50
CA VAL A 118 -10.09 -27.08 -11.48
C VAL A 118 -9.88 -27.58 -12.91
N PRO A 119 -8.71 -28.18 -13.25
CA PRO A 119 -8.46 -28.70 -14.58
C PRO A 119 -9.46 -29.78 -15.00
N THR A 120 -9.79 -29.83 -16.29
CA THR A 120 -10.79 -30.77 -16.83
C THR A 120 -10.43 -32.25 -16.68
N TYR A 121 -9.14 -32.58 -16.54
CA TYR A 121 -8.71 -33.97 -16.30
C TYR A 121 -9.04 -34.46 -14.88
N ALA A 122 -9.37 -33.56 -13.96
CA ALA A 122 -9.69 -33.81 -12.55
C ALA A 122 -11.20 -33.66 -12.29
N ASP A 123 -12.02 -34.16 -13.22
CA ASP A 123 -13.49 -34.12 -13.17
C ASP A 123 -14.08 -34.95 -12.01
N GLU A 124 -13.34 -35.91 -11.45
CA GLU A 124 -13.76 -36.61 -10.22
C GLU A 124 -13.63 -35.72 -8.97
N CYS A 125 -12.89 -34.60 -9.06
CA CYS A 125 -12.82 -33.59 -8.01
C CYS A 125 -14.03 -32.65 -8.11
N ARG A 126 -15.17 -33.11 -7.60
CA ARG A 126 -16.48 -32.42 -7.69
C ARG A 126 -16.56 -31.07 -6.97
N ARG A 127 -15.60 -30.78 -6.08
CA ARG A 127 -15.53 -29.53 -5.31
C ARG A 127 -14.10 -29.01 -5.28
N ASP A 128 -13.98 -27.69 -5.20
CA ASP A 128 -12.70 -26.99 -5.07
C ASP A 128 -11.89 -27.51 -3.87
N ASP A 129 -12.53 -27.70 -2.72
CA ASP A 129 -11.89 -28.23 -1.51
C ASP A 129 -11.36 -29.68 -1.69
N ASP A 130 -11.96 -30.46 -2.60
CA ASP A 130 -11.53 -31.83 -2.87
C ASP A 130 -10.28 -31.83 -3.76
N TYR A 131 -10.23 -30.97 -4.77
CA TYR A 131 -9.03 -30.77 -5.58
C TYR A 131 -7.86 -30.22 -4.75
N ALA A 132 -8.11 -29.19 -3.92
CA ALA A 132 -7.10 -28.64 -3.02
C ALA A 132 -6.53 -29.71 -2.06
N SER A 133 -7.41 -30.54 -1.48
CA SER A 133 -7.00 -31.64 -0.61
C SER A 133 -6.19 -32.70 -1.34
N ALA A 134 -6.55 -33.03 -2.58
CA ALA A 134 -5.83 -34.01 -3.39
C ALA A 134 -4.44 -33.48 -3.81
N CYS A 135 -4.31 -32.19 -4.07
CA CYS A 135 -3.01 -31.53 -4.28
C CYS A 135 -2.12 -31.57 -3.04
N GLY A 136 -2.69 -31.40 -1.84
CA GLY A 136 -1.98 -31.63 -0.58
C GLY A 136 -1.48 -33.07 -0.44
N CYS A 137 -2.25 -34.04 -0.91
CA CYS A 137 -1.85 -35.45 -0.94
C CYS A 137 -0.73 -35.76 -1.93
N LEU A 138 -0.64 -35.00 -3.02
CA LEU A 138 0.49 -35.04 -3.96
C LEU A 138 1.77 -34.42 -3.37
N GLY A 139 1.67 -33.77 -2.20
CA GLY A 139 2.78 -33.08 -1.55
C GLY A 139 2.95 -31.63 -2.00
N VAL A 140 1.97 -31.07 -2.72
CA VAL A 140 1.98 -29.66 -3.12
C VAL A 140 1.38 -28.81 -1.99
N ASN A 141 2.17 -27.85 -1.50
CA ASN A 141 1.74 -26.95 -0.44
C ASN A 141 1.11 -25.68 -1.01
N ALA A 142 0.11 -25.15 -0.30
CA ALA A 142 -0.46 -23.86 -0.62
C ALA A 142 0.57 -22.75 -0.48
N THR A 143 0.65 -21.90 -1.51
CA THR A 143 1.56 -20.77 -1.54
C THR A 143 0.74 -19.49 -1.49
N THR A 144 1.00 -18.67 -0.47
CA THR A 144 0.38 -17.34 -0.36
C THR A 144 1.36 -16.30 -0.89
N THR A 145 0.95 -15.54 -1.90
CA THR A 145 1.68 -14.38 -2.41
C THR A 145 0.96 -13.12 -1.97
N THR A 146 1.64 -12.27 -1.20
CA THR A 146 1.11 -10.95 -0.85
C THR A 146 1.49 -9.95 -1.92
N VAL A 147 0.51 -9.41 -2.63
CA VAL A 147 0.72 -8.27 -3.52
C VAL A 147 0.43 -6.97 -2.79
N ARG A 148 1.19 -5.92 -3.10
CA ARG A 148 0.96 -4.60 -2.54
C ARG A 148 -0.34 -4.04 -3.13
N ALA A 149 -1.26 -3.58 -2.28
CA ALA A 149 -2.41 -2.80 -2.73
C ALA A 149 -1.93 -1.51 -3.42
N PRO A 150 -2.61 -1.04 -4.49
CA PRO A 150 -2.34 0.28 -5.00
C PRO A 150 -2.55 1.33 -3.90
N PRO A 151 -1.75 2.41 -3.87
CA PRO A 151 -1.98 3.49 -2.94
C PRO A 151 -3.35 4.13 -3.21
N ALA A 152 -4.09 4.44 -2.14
CA ALA A 152 -5.21 5.35 -2.23
C ALA A 152 -4.74 6.77 -1.97
N TYR A 153 -5.38 7.70 -2.65
CA TYR A 153 -5.13 9.12 -2.51
C TYR A 153 -6.39 9.81 -2.01
N GLU A 154 -6.22 10.56 -0.93
CA GLU A 154 -7.19 11.56 -0.49
C GLU A 154 -6.73 12.90 -1.05
N TYR A 155 -7.58 13.50 -1.88
CA TYR A 155 -7.28 14.77 -2.52
C TYR A 155 -7.99 15.89 -1.77
N HIS A 156 -7.21 16.87 -1.31
CA HIS A 156 -7.75 18.13 -0.82
C HIS A 156 -7.54 19.21 -1.88
N PHE A 157 -8.58 19.99 -2.11
CA PHE A 157 -8.55 21.08 -3.09
C PHE A 157 -8.61 22.41 -2.36
N GLY A 158 -7.75 23.33 -2.77
CA GLY A 158 -7.70 24.68 -2.23
C GLY A 158 -7.28 25.69 -3.29
N PRO A 159 -7.64 26.98 -3.11
CA PRO A 159 -7.12 28.02 -3.97
C PRO A 159 -5.59 28.13 -3.79
N ALA A 160 -4.87 28.40 -4.88
CA ALA A 160 -3.45 28.73 -4.86
C ALA A 160 -3.22 30.15 -4.31
N GLU A 161 -3.60 30.36 -3.06
CA GLU A 161 -3.55 31.65 -2.37
C GLU A 161 -2.78 31.51 -1.05
N ASN A 162 -2.16 32.60 -0.61
CA ASN A 162 -1.40 32.65 0.65
C ASN A 162 -0.33 31.55 0.77
N CYS A 163 0.36 31.24 -0.33
CA CYS A 163 1.37 30.18 -0.39
C CYS A 163 2.55 30.42 0.57
N ASP A 164 2.83 31.69 0.90
CA ASP A 164 3.80 32.08 1.92
C ASP A 164 3.35 31.65 3.34
N LEU A 165 2.04 31.71 3.65
CA LEU A 165 1.50 31.22 4.91
C LEU A 165 1.54 29.70 4.99
N ILE A 166 1.40 29.01 3.87
CA ILE A 166 1.57 27.55 3.81
C ILE A 166 3.01 27.18 4.17
N ALA A 167 4.00 27.88 3.61
CA ALA A 167 5.40 27.65 3.94
C ALA A 167 5.64 27.80 5.45
N VAL A 168 5.18 28.89 6.06
CA VAL A 168 5.40 29.15 7.49
C VAL A 168 4.64 28.17 8.39
N ARG A 169 3.47 27.69 7.98
CA ARG A 169 2.64 26.76 8.76
C ARG A 169 3.14 25.32 8.70
N GLU A 170 3.53 24.85 7.52
CA GLU A 170 3.85 23.44 7.29
C GLU A 170 5.33 23.14 7.53
N ILE A 171 6.24 24.11 7.31
CA ILE A 171 7.66 23.95 7.60
C ILE A 171 7.85 24.06 9.12
N PRO A 172 8.51 23.08 9.77
CA PRO A 172 8.81 23.14 11.20
C PRO A 172 9.50 24.46 11.61
N GLU A 173 9.05 25.06 12.71
CA GLU A 173 9.56 26.35 13.22
C GLU A 173 11.08 26.35 13.43
N CYS A 174 11.64 25.20 13.85
CA CYS A 174 13.08 25.01 14.03
C CYS A 174 13.90 25.30 12.75
N ALA A 175 13.29 25.15 11.56
CA ALA A 175 13.95 25.39 10.29
C ALA A 175 13.81 26.84 9.80
N HIS A 176 12.89 27.66 10.36
CA HIS A 176 12.55 28.98 9.82
C HIS A 176 13.77 29.91 9.72
N GLU A 177 14.66 29.87 10.70
CA GLU A 177 15.88 30.68 10.69
C GLU A 177 16.86 30.23 9.58
N CYS A 178 16.93 28.93 9.28
CA CYS A 178 17.75 28.42 8.17
C CYS A 178 17.26 28.98 6.83
N PHE A 179 15.95 29.06 6.61
CA PHE A 179 15.39 29.69 5.43
C PHE A 179 15.71 31.18 5.34
N ASN A 180 15.58 31.91 6.44
CA ASN A 180 15.83 33.35 6.46
C ASN A 180 17.31 33.72 6.29
N THR A 181 18.23 32.83 6.64
CA THR A 181 19.68 33.07 6.58
C THR A 181 20.33 32.55 5.30
N LEU A 182 19.88 31.40 4.78
CA LEU A 182 20.51 30.76 3.62
C LEU A 182 19.91 31.22 2.29
N THR A 183 18.59 31.35 2.19
CA THR A 183 17.93 31.69 0.91
C THR A 183 18.36 33.02 0.28
N PRO A 184 18.80 34.05 1.04
CA PRO A 184 19.39 35.26 0.46
C PRO A 184 20.63 35.03 -0.42
N GLN A 185 21.36 33.91 -0.24
CA GLN A 185 22.49 33.57 -1.11
C GLN A 185 22.06 33.31 -2.56
N TRP A 186 20.78 32.99 -2.79
CA TRP A 186 20.17 32.82 -4.11
C TRP A 186 19.26 34.00 -4.50
N GLY A 187 19.30 35.11 -3.75
CA GLY A 187 18.52 36.32 -4.02
C GLY A 187 17.09 36.31 -3.47
N CYS A 188 16.71 35.28 -2.71
CA CYS A 188 15.37 35.20 -2.12
C CYS A 188 15.30 35.87 -0.74
N THR A 189 14.13 36.40 -0.35
CA THR A 189 13.98 37.21 0.88
C THR A 189 13.58 36.41 2.13
N GLY A 190 13.98 35.15 2.24
CA GLY A 190 13.67 34.28 3.38
C GLY A 190 12.47 33.37 3.18
N ILE A 191 11.98 32.71 4.24
CA ILE A 191 11.02 31.59 4.19
C ILE A 191 9.72 31.88 3.45
N ARG A 192 9.30 33.14 3.35
CA ARG A 192 8.04 33.53 2.70
C ARG A 192 8.16 33.73 1.19
N ASP A 193 9.37 33.86 0.67
CA ASP A 193 9.62 34.14 -0.75
C ASP A 193 9.56 32.86 -1.58
N MET A 194 8.35 32.28 -1.67
CA MET A 194 8.12 31.03 -2.38
C MET A 194 8.23 31.20 -3.89
N GLU A 195 7.90 32.36 -4.44
CA GLU A 195 8.06 32.61 -5.87
C GLU A 195 9.54 32.53 -6.29
N CYS A 196 10.44 33.16 -5.52
CA CYS A 196 11.88 33.03 -5.74
C CYS A 196 12.36 31.60 -5.47
N GLN A 197 12.15 31.08 -4.27
CA GLN A 197 12.72 29.78 -3.85
C GLN A 197 12.29 28.60 -4.73
N CYS A 198 11.08 28.67 -5.30
CA CYS A 198 10.56 27.62 -6.16
C CYS A 198 10.91 27.86 -7.64
N GLY A 199 11.15 29.12 -8.04
CA GLY A 199 11.62 29.50 -9.37
C GLY A 199 13.12 29.27 -9.59
N VAL A 200 13.93 29.29 -8.53
CA VAL A 200 15.38 29.04 -8.61
C VAL A 200 15.80 27.77 -7.87
N ASN A 201 16.17 26.72 -8.61
CA ASN A 201 17.02 25.64 -8.12
C ASN A 201 16.67 25.14 -6.70
N PHE A 202 15.39 24.77 -6.49
CA PHE A 202 14.86 24.25 -5.22
C PHE A 202 15.76 23.18 -4.60
N GLN A 203 16.35 22.33 -5.44
CA GLN A 203 17.19 21.21 -5.01
C GLN A 203 18.54 21.67 -4.42
N PRO A 204 19.31 22.59 -5.05
CA PRO A 204 20.42 23.27 -4.39
C PRO A 204 20.09 23.96 -3.06
N ILE A 205 18.96 24.68 -2.97
CA ILE A 205 18.53 25.32 -1.72
C ILE A 205 18.28 24.25 -0.65
N ALA A 206 17.55 23.19 -0.97
CA ALA A 206 17.25 22.09 -0.05
C ALA A 206 18.52 21.36 0.43
N MET A 207 19.51 21.15 -0.45
CA MET A 207 20.78 20.52 -0.04
C MET A 207 21.59 21.43 0.89
N ALA A 208 21.65 22.73 0.61
CA ALA A 208 22.40 23.68 1.44
C ALA A 208 21.75 23.89 2.83
N MET A 209 20.43 23.74 2.92
CA MET A 209 19.70 23.80 4.19
C MET A 209 19.96 22.61 5.10
N GLY A 210 20.41 21.47 4.56
CA GLY A 210 20.46 20.21 5.28
C GLY A 210 21.25 20.30 6.60
N GLU A 211 22.43 20.92 6.56
CA GLU A 211 23.29 21.09 7.74
C GLU A 211 22.64 21.98 8.81
N CYS A 212 22.16 23.17 8.43
CA CYS A 212 21.50 24.09 9.37
C CYS A 212 20.26 23.47 10.01
N VAL A 213 19.45 22.72 9.25
CA VAL A 213 18.25 22.05 9.78
C VAL A 213 18.64 20.93 10.73
N LEU A 214 19.67 20.12 10.43
CA LEU A 214 20.12 19.05 11.34
C LEU A 214 20.69 19.57 12.66
N GLU A 215 21.25 20.77 12.69
CA GLU A 215 21.75 21.39 13.93
C GLU A 215 20.62 21.93 14.83
N ARG A 216 19.46 22.26 14.25
CA ARG A 216 18.37 22.98 14.93
C ARG A 216 17.10 22.17 15.12
N CYS A 217 16.90 21.15 14.30
CA CYS A 217 15.69 20.33 14.27
C CYS A 217 15.99 18.89 14.66
N THR A 218 14.97 18.20 15.16
CA THR A 218 15.01 16.75 15.32
C THR A 218 15.04 16.03 13.96
N GLN A 219 15.45 14.77 13.95
CA GLN A 219 15.44 13.95 12.72
C GLN A 219 14.03 13.84 12.11
N GLN A 220 12.99 13.83 12.95
CA GLN A 220 11.61 13.78 12.47
C GLN A 220 11.23 15.08 11.76
N GLU A 221 11.56 16.23 12.34
CA GLU A 221 11.31 17.54 11.73
C GLU A 221 12.14 17.75 10.47
N TYR A 222 13.40 17.35 10.47
CA TYR A 222 14.26 17.35 9.29
C TYR A 222 13.60 16.62 8.11
N ASN A 223 13.04 15.43 8.35
CA ASN A 223 12.33 14.66 7.34
C ASN A 223 11.01 15.31 6.87
N ALA A 224 10.46 16.26 7.64
CA ALA A 224 9.24 17.00 7.31
C ALA A 224 9.50 18.31 6.54
N VAL A 225 10.70 18.88 6.61
CA VAL A 225 11.04 20.15 5.92
C VAL A 225 10.87 20.05 4.41
N TYR A 226 11.46 19.03 3.77
CA TYR A 226 11.39 18.86 2.32
C TYR A 226 9.94 18.72 1.78
N PRO A 227 9.09 17.81 2.30
CA PRO A 227 7.72 17.70 1.81
C PRO A 227 6.89 18.96 2.09
N ALA A 228 7.12 19.65 3.21
CA ALA A 228 6.46 20.93 3.51
C ALA A 228 6.84 22.04 2.52
N GLY A 229 8.14 22.19 2.24
CA GLY A 229 8.65 23.15 1.25
C GLY A 229 8.13 22.84 -0.16
N LEU A 230 8.09 21.56 -0.54
CA LEU A 230 7.51 21.14 -1.82
C LEU A 230 6.02 21.48 -1.92
N ASN A 231 5.25 21.28 -0.85
CA ASN A 231 3.83 21.63 -0.82
C ASN A 231 3.61 23.14 -1.01
N ALA A 232 4.41 23.97 -0.33
CA ALA A 232 4.38 25.42 -0.51
C ALA A 232 4.79 25.83 -1.94
N CYS A 233 5.79 25.17 -2.52
CA CYS A 233 6.18 25.41 -3.91
C CYS A 233 5.13 24.99 -4.94
N ARG A 234 4.38 23.91 -4.70
CA ARG A 234 3.24 23.55 -5.56
C ARG A 234 2.17 24.63 -5.55
N CYS A 235 1.86 25.20 -4.39
CA CYS A 235 0.95 26.34 -4.28
C CYS A 235 1.48 27.53 -5.08
N ALA A 236 2.73 27.94 -4.82
CA ALA A 236 3.34 29.10 -5.47
C ALA A 236 3.39 28.93 -7.00
N ALA A 237 3.75 27.73 -7.47
CA ALA A 237 3.81 27.42 -8.89
C ALA A 237 2.45 27.54 -9.58
N VAL A 238 1.37 27.05 -8.96
CA VAL A 238 0.02 27.26 -9.50
C VAL A 238 -0.38 28.73 -9.46
N SER A 239 -0.06 29.45 -8.39
CA SER A 239 -0.44 30.86 -8.22
C SER A 239 0.25 31.78 -9.25
N ALA A 240 1.52 31.51 -9.56
CA ALA A 240 2.35 32.30 -10.46
C ALA A 240 2.46 31.70 -11.88
N ASN A 241 1.72 30.62 -12.17
CA ASN A 241 1.78 29.87 -13.43
C ASN A 241 3.22 29.41 -13.80
N LEU A 242 3.99 28.98 -12.80
CA LEU A 242 5.34 28.44 -12.94
C LEU A 242 5.29 26.91 -13.15
N PRO A 243 6.33 26.30 -13.74
CA PRO A 243 6.45 24.84 -13.78
C PRO A 243 6.44 24.26 -12.36
N GLN A 244 5.61 23.25 -12.12
CA GLN A 244 5.55 22.60 -10.82
C GLN A 244 6.83 21.78 -10.57
N PRO A 245 7.38 21.81 -9.34
CA PRO A 245 8.51 20.97 -8.98
C PRO A 245 8.11 19.50 -9.07
N THR A 246 8.80 18.75 -9.93
CA THR A 246 8.57 17.32 -10.11
C THR A 246 9.31 16.55 -9.03
N ILE A 247 8.65 15.63 -8.34
CA ILE A 247 9.33 14.71 -7.43
C ILE A 247 9.98 13.61 -8.28
N ILE A 248 11.31 13.60 -8.37
CA ILE A 248 12.03 12.41 -8.84
C ILE A 248 12.19 11.52 -7.60
N LEU A 249 11.21 10.64 -7.39
CA LEU A 249 11.25 9.57 -6.37
C LEU A 249 12.16 8.43 -6.82
#